data_AF-A0A7S2F3L9-F1
#
_entry.id   AF-A0A7S2F3L9-F1
#
_cell.length_a   1.000
_cell.length_b   1.000
_cell.length_c   1.000
_cell.angle_alpha   90.00
_cell.angle_beta   90.00
_cell.angle_gamma   90.00
#
_symmetry.space_group_name_H-M   'P 1'
#
loop_
_entity.id
_entity.type
_entity.pdbx_description
1 polymer ?
#
loop_
_entity_poly.entity_id
_entity_poly.type
_entity_poly.pdbx_seq_one_letter_code
_entity_poly.pdbx_strand_id
1 'polypeptide(L)'
;QILLSFEQDGPPRSFGTAFEVCNMGKSSLKLDLKVISEVEIFLDLLRSADVFVTNVRVDALKRLGLDYLRIAKAYPNLIYAHITAFGRTGPEMLEPGYDIGAFWANTGIAASIQSSDRAHLYPSAFGDITTASVLFFGIIAALTDRISTGQGRLVDASLLRSGLWCLSPVLCTTDPDDRECVPAVMPSQEDPTNR
;
A
#
# COMPACT_ATOMS: atom_id res chain seq x y z
N GLN A 1 -26.09 -6.07 -5.14
CA GLN A 1 -25.16 -5.97 -6.29
C GLN A 1 -25.36 -4.61 -6.91
N ILE A 2 -24.53 -3.63 -6.56
CA ILE A 2 -24.57 -2.31 -7.19
C ILE A 2 -23.57 -2.38 -8.35
N LEU A 3 -24.09 -2.56 -9.55
CA LEU A 3 -23.34 -2.34 -10.81
C LEU A 3 -23.26 -0.83 -11.00
N LEU A 4 -22.10 -0.23 -10.72
CA LEU A 4 -21.81 1.13 -11.20
C LEU A 4 -20.85 1.01 -12.39
N SER A 5 -21.42 0.77 -13.56
CA SER A 5 -20.76 1.07 -14.83
C SER A 5 -20.52 2.58 -14.91
N PHE A 6 -19.42 2.99 -15.54
CA PHE A 6 -19.25 4.36 -16.01
C PHE A 6 -20.28 4.65 -17.13
N GLU A 7 -21.57 4.73 -16.79
CA GLU A 7 -22.52 5.38 -17.69
C GLU A 7 -22.33 6.88 -17.53
N GLN A 8 -21.52 7.42 -18.42
CA GLN A 8 -21.42 8.85 -18.66
C GLN A 8 -21.92 9.07 -20.08
N ASP A 9 -22.90 9.95 -20.26
CA ASP A 9 -23.35 10.38 -21.59
C ASP A 9 -22.15 10.89 -22.41
N GLY A 10 -21.68 10.10 -23.38
CA GLY A 10 -20.53 10.44 -24.23
C GLY A 10 -19.76 9.22 -24.75
N PRO A 11 -18.81 9.42 -25.69
CA PRO A 11 -17.96 8.34 -26.18
C PRO A 11 -17.09 7.78 -25.03
N PRO A 12 -16.83 6.46 -25.01
CA PRO A 12 -15.99 5.86 -23.98
C PRO A 12 -14.63 6.57 -23.95
N ARG A 13 -14.31 7.19 -22.80
CA ARG A 13 -12.96 7.72 -22.58
C ARG A 13 -12.02 6.53 -22.44
N SER A 14 -11.07 6.40 -23.35
CA SER A 14 -9.94 5.49 -23.15
C SER A 14 -9.14 6.03 -21.96
N PHE A 15 -9.11 5.28 -20.87
CA PHE A 15 -8.17 5.56 -19.80
C PHE A 15 -6.77 5.11 -20.24
N GLY A 16 -5.72 5.67 -19.65
CA GLY A 16 -4.38 5.16 -19.90
C GLY A 16 -4.27 3.71 -19.44
N THR A 17 -3.51 2.87 -20.15
CA THR A 17 -3.39 1.42 -19.87
C THR A 17 -3.03 1.11 -18.42
N ALA A 18 -2.22 1.96 -17.77
CA ALA A 18 -1.88 1.82 -16.36
C ALA A 18 -3.10 1.96 -15.43
N PHE A 19 -4.04 2.85 -15.74
CA PHE A 19 -5.28 2.98 -14.98
C PHE A 19 -6.18 1.76 -15.21
N GLU A 20 -6.29 1.29 -16.45
CA GLU A 20 -7.11 0.14 -16.80
C GLU A 20 -6.63 -1.10 -16.05
N VAL A 21 -5.33 -1.46 -16.17
CA VAL A 21 -4.75 -2.66 -15.52
C VAL A 21 -5.01 -2.70 -14.02
N CYS A 22 -4.89 -1.56 -13.32
CA CYS A 22 -5.09 -1.49 -11.87
C CYS A 22 -6.57 -1.38 -11.43
N ASN A 23 -7.50 -1.20 -12.37
CA ASN A 23 -8.92 -0.97 -12.06
C ASN A 23 -9.90 -1.84 -12.85
N MET A 24 -9.41 -2.83 -13.61
CA MET A 24 -10.26 -3.81 -14.28
C MET A 24 -11.22 -4.47 -13.30
N GLY A 25 -12.48 -4.65 -13.73
CA GLY A 25 -13.53 -5.29 -12.93
C GLY A 25 -14.12 -4.44 -11.80
N LYS A 26 -13.62 -3.22 -11.57
CA LYS A 26 -14.18 -2.29 -10.58
C LYS A 26 -15.31 -1.46 -11.17
N SER A 27 -16.33 -1.24 -10.36
CA SER A 27 -17.37 -0.25 -10.59
C SER A 27 -16.96 1.11 -10.03
N SER A 28 -17.49 2.21 -10.59
CA SER A 28 -17.07 3.57 -10.22
C SER A 28 -18.25 4.50 -9.98
N LEU A 29 -18.16 5.34 -8.94
CA LEU A 29 -19.07 6.45 -8.70
C LEU A 29 -18.25 7.71 -8.47
N LYS A 30 -18.63 8.81 -9.13
CA LYS A 30 -18.01 10.11 -8.93
C LYS A 30 -18.74 10.83 -7.80
N LEU A 31 -18.01 11.20 -6.74
CA LEU A 31 -18.48 12.03 -5.64
C LEU A 31 -17.45 13.13 -5.33
N ASP A 32 -17.92 14.34 -5.05
CA ASP A 32 -17.20 15.43 -4.41
C ASP A 32 -17.45 15.41 -2.90
N LEU A 33 -16.49 14.87 -2.15
CA LEU A 33 -16.55 14.74 -0.70
C LEU A 33 -16.45 16.09 0.05
N LYS A 34 -16.42 17.22 -0.65
CA LYS A 34 -16.59 18.56 -0.06
C LYS A 34 -18.06 18.99 0.03
N VAL A 35 -18.94 18.34 -0.73
CA VAL A 35 -20.37 18.62 -0.74
C VAL A 35 -21.06 17.69 0.26
N ILE A 36 -21.75 18.28 1.25
CA ILE A 36 -22.35 17.53 2.38
C ILE A 36 -23.29 16.41 1.89
N SER A 37 -24.15 16.70 0.91
CA SER A 37 -25.08 15.71 0.36
C SER A 37 -24.37 14.53 -0.32
N GLU A 38 -23.19 14.75 -0.90
CA GLU A 38 -22.42 13.68 -1.53
C GLU A 38 -21.61 12.86 -0.50
N VAL A 39 -21.23 13.48 0.62
CA VAL A 39 -20.70 12.76 1.78
C VAL A 39 -21.75 11.82 2.36
N GLU A 40 -23.01 12.22 2.44
CA GLU A 40 -24.10 11.34 2.91
C GLU A 40 -24.27 10.10 2.02
N ILE A 41 -24.18 10.26 0.69
CA ILE A 41 -24.19 9.14 -0.26
C ILE A 41 -23.00 8.20 0.01
N PHE A 42 -21.80 8.75 0.22
CA PHE A 42 -20.63 7.95 0.55
C PHE A 42 -20.79 7.17 1.86
N LEU A 43 -21.34 7.80 2.90
CA LEU A 43 -21.61 7.16 4.19
C LEU A 43 -22.68 6.07 4.09
N ASP A 44 -23.67 6.21 3.20
CA ASP A 44 -24.65 5.17 2.94
C ASP A 44 -24.01 3.95 2.26
N LEU A 45 -23.09 4.16 1.31
CA LEU A 45 -22.31 3.07 0.72
C LEU A 45 -21.52 2.30 1.79
N LEU A 46 -20.88 3.01 2.72
CA LEU A 46 -20.15 2.39 3.82
C LEU A 46 -21.02 1.54 4.75
N ARG A 47 -22.33 1.81 4.85
CA ARG A 47 -23.26 1.04 5.68
C ARG A 47 -23.36 -0.42 5.26
N SER A 48 -23.23 -0.68 3.96
CA SER A 48 -23.29 -2.03 3.39
C SER A 48 -21.92 -2.61 3.04
N ALA A 49 -20.85 -1.85 3.23
CA ALA A 49 -19.50 -2.26 2.88
C ALA A 49 -18.89 -3.16 3.96
N ASP A 50 -18.11 -4.15 3.52
CA ASP A 50 -17.29 -4.97 4.41
C ASP A 50 -15.92 -4.33 4.69
N VAL A 51 -15.36 -3.68 3.67
CA VAL A 51 -14.01 -3.11 3.68
C VAL A 51 -14.04 -1.73 3.05
N PHE A 52 -13.45 -0.75 3.74
CA PHE A 52 -13.14 0.56 3.18
C PHE A 52 -11.63 0.69 2.99
N VAL A 53 -11.19 0.85 1.75
CA VAL A 53 -9.76 1.00 1.40
C VAL A 53 -9.49 2.45 0.99
N THR A 54 -8.45 3.07 1.55
CA THR A 54 -8.03 4.42 1.18
C THR A 54 -6.51 4.58 1.24
N ASN A 55 -5.97 5.44 0.39
CA ASN A 55 -4.59 5.95 0.45
C ASN A 55 -4.55 7.49 0.61
N VAL A 56 -5.67 8.09 1.00
CA VAL A 56 -5.77 9.53 1.26
C VAL A 56 -5.06 9.85 2.57
N ARG A 57 -4.30 10.96 2.60
CA ARG A 57 -3.55 11.37 3.79
C ARG A 57 -4.42 11.48 5.05
N VAL A 58 -3.83 11.13 6.19
CA VAL A 58 -4.48 11.09 7.50
C VAL A 58 -5.12 12.44 7.87
N ASP A 59 -4.45 13.55 7.60
CA ASP A 59 -4.94 14.90 7.87
C ASP A 59 -6.16 15.27 7.00
N ALA A 60 -6.12 14.89 5.71
CA ALA A 60 -7.23 15.08 4.78
C ALA A 60 -8.45 14.26 5.19
N LEU A 61 -8.26 12.99 5.59
CA LEU A 61 -9.34 12.16 6.12
C LEU A 61 -9.96 12.75 7.39
N LYS A 62 -9.14 13.29 8.31
CA LYS A 62 -9.62 13.97 9.51
C LYS A 62 -10.47 15.21 9.17
N ARG A 63 -10.05 16.01 8.18
CA ARG A 63 -10.82 17.17 7.69
C ARG A 63 -12.14 16.78 7.05
N LEU A 64 -12.17 15.65 6.33
CA LEU A 64 -13.37 15.11 5.68
C LEU A 64 -14.28 14.35 6.65
N GLY A 65 -13.87 14.12 7.90
CA GLY A 65 -14.63 13.33 8.86
C GLY A 65 -14.58 11.81 8.61
N LEU A 66 -13.67 11.35 7.76
CA LEU A 66 -13.55 9.96 7.30
C LEU A 66 -12.35 9.23 7.93
N ASP A 67 -11.82 9.74 9.04
CA ASP A 67 -10.75 9.08 9.78
C ASP A 67 -11.26 7.83 10.51
N TYR A 68 -10.34 6.90 10.77
CA TYR A 68 -10.65 5.60 11.37
C TYR A 68 -11.50 5.70 12.65
N LEU A 69 -11.21 6.63 13.57
CA LEU A 69 -11.92 6.69 14.85
C LEU A 69 -13.40 7.03 14.66
N ARG A 70 -13.70 7.94 13.73
CA ARG A 70 -15.10 8.29 13.39
C ARG A 70 -15.80 7.15 12.67
N ILE A 71 -15.15 6.57 11.66
CA ILE A 71 -15.72 5.50 10.86
C ILE A 71 -15.95 4.23 11.69
N ALA A 72 -14.99 3.82 12.52
CA ALA A 72 -15.14 2.65 13.38
C ALA A 72 -16.25 2.82 14.42
N LYS A 73 -16.49 4.04 14.91
CA LYS A 73 -17.61 4.33 15.81
C LYS A 73 -18.96 4.19 15.11
N ALA A 74 -19.07 4.63 13.85
CA ALA A 74 -20.30 4.56 13.08
C ALA A 74 -20.57 3.15 12.50
N TYR A 75 -19.51 2.43 12.14
CA TYR A 75 -19.56 1.12 11.47
C TYR A 75 -18.59 0.15 12.17
N PRO A 76 -18.95 -0.39 13.35
CA PRO A 76 -18.03 -1.19 14.17
C PRO A 76 -17.55 -2.50 13.51
N ASN A 77 -18.28 -3.00 12.50
CA ASN A 77 -17.96 -4.23 11.79
C ASN A 77 -17.16 -3.97 10.49
N LEU A 78 -16.93 -2.72 10.12
CA LEU A 78 -16.23 -2.35 8.90
C LEU A 78 -14.72 -2.49 9.09
N ILE A 79 -14.05 -3.10 8.12
CA ILE A 79 -12.58 -3.12 8.08
C ILE A 79 -12.10 -1.84 7.41
N TYR A 80 -11.30 -1.07 8.14
CA TYR A 80 -10.70 0.16 7.63
C TYR A 80 -9.27 -0.13 7.19
N ALA A 81 -9.04 -0.14 5.88
CA ALA A 81 -7.74 -0.42 5.30
C ALA A 81 -7.09 0.86 4.76
N HIS A 82 -5.86 1.15 5.21
CA HIS A 82 -5.19 2.40 4.88
C HIS A 82 -3.75 2.18 4.42
N ILE A 83 -3.43 2.64 3.20
CA ILE A 83 -2.05 2.72 2.70
C ILE A 83 -1.50 4.13 2.94
N THR A 84 -0.29 4.21 3.51
CA THR A 84 0.43 5.48 3.72
C THR A 84 1.86 5.38 3.17
N ALA A 85 2.55 6.51 3.07
CA ALA A 85 3.98 6.48 2.72
C ALA A 85 4.83 5.96 3.88
N PHE A 86 4.67 6.55 5.07
CA PHE A 86 5.57 6.35 6.21
C PHE A 86 4.94 5.58 7.38
N GLY A 87 3.65 5.27 7.30
CA GLY A 87 2.90 4.65 8.40
C GLY A 87 2.07 5.67 9.17
N ARG A 88 1.36 5.16 10.19
CA ARG A 88 0.43 5.95 11.01
C ARG A 88 1.03 6.42 12.34
N THR A 89 2.32 6.21 12.54
CA THR A 89 3.06 6.48 13.77
C THR A 89 4.45 7.00 13.43
N GLY A 90 5.11 7.67 14.38
CA GLY A 90 6.45 8.21 14.18
C GLY A 90 6.44 9.63 13.60
N PRO A 91 7.62 10.25 13.47
CA PRO A 91 7.75 11.66 13.13
C PRO A 91 7.25 11.98 11.71
N GLU A 92 7.40 11.05 10.76
CA GLU A 92 7.07 11.25 9.35
C GLU A 92 5.62 10.87 8.99
N MET A 93 4.77 10.55 9.98
CA MET A 93 3.42 10.01 9.73
C MET A 93 2.47 10.93 8.94
N LEU A 94 2.77 12.23 8.85
CA LEU A 94 2.01 13.21 8.08
C LEU A 94 2.70 13.61 6.78
N GLU A 95 3.91 13.11 6.52
CA GLU A 95 4.69 13.53 5.37
C GLU A 95 4.13 12.96 4.06
N PRO A 96 4.20 13.74 2.97
CA PRO A 96 3.88 13.25 1.65
C PRO A 96 4.93 12.24 1.19
N GLY A 97 4.50 11.14 0.58
CA GLY A 97 5.43 10.22 -0.07
C GLY A 97 4.78 9.43 -1.18
N TYR A 98 5.63 9.00 -2.10
CA TYR A 98 5.32 8.14 -3.23
C TYR A 98 6.35 7.02 -3.27
N ASP A 99 6.12 6.04 -4.14
CA ASP A 99 6.95 4.85 -4.33
C ASP A 99 8.47 5.15 -4.32
N ILE A 100 8.90 6.08 -5.18
CA ILE A 100 10.32 6.41 -5.32
C ILE A 100 10.97 6.94 -4.03
N GLY A 101 10.25 7.77 -3.26
CA GLY A 101 10.79 8.38 -2.05
C GLY A 101 10.69 7.45 -0.85
N ALA A 102 9.47 6.97 -0.58
CA ALA A 102 9.18 6.22 0.63
C ALA A 102 9.61 4.75 0.55
N PHE A 103 9.41 4.09 -0.60
CA PHE A 103 9.78 2.69 -0.78
C PHE A 103 11.21 2.55 -1.26
N TRP A 104 11.63 3.23 -2.32
CA TRP A 104 12.96 3.01 -2.91
C TRP A 104 14.09 3.70 -2.15
N ALA A 105 13.99 5.02 -1.95
CA ALA A 105 15.06 5.81 -1.35
C ALA A 105 15.18 5.59 0.17
N ASN A 106 14.08 5.81 0.91
CA ASN A 106 14.13 5.81 2.38
C ASN A 106 14.34 4.44 3.03
N THR A 107 14.11 3.35 2.32
CA THR A 107 14.39 2.00 2.82
C THR A 107 15.81 1.54 2.53
N GLY A 108 16.52 2.22 1.62
CA GLY A 108 17.85 1.81 1.15
C GLY A 108 17.84 0.78 0.02
N ILE A 109 16.67 0.31 -0.44
CA ILE A 109 16.58 -0.64 -1.57
C ILE A 109 17.28 -0.06 -2.80
N ALA A 110 17.05 1.22 -3.11
CA ALA A 110 17.72 1.92 -4.21
C ALA A 110 19.24 1.76 -4.17
N ALA A 111 19.85 2.02 -3.01
CA ALA A 111 21.29 1.89 -2.81
C ALA A 111 21.77 0.43 -2.89
N SER A 112 20.95 -0.54 -2.45
CA SER A 112 21.33 -1.96 -2.43
C SER A 112 21.47 -2.59 -3.82
N ILE A 113 20.77 -2.06 -4.83
CA ILE A 113 20.79 -2.59 -6.21
C ILE A 113 21.53 -1.68 -7.21
N GLN A 114 22.02 -0.54 -6.74
CA GLN A 114 22.70 0.41 -7.61
C GLN A 114 24.06 -0.15 -8.02
N SER A 115 24.21 -0.45 -9.32
CA SER A 115 25.44 -1.04 -9.87
C SER A 115 26.45 -0.02 -10.40
N SER A 116 26.07 1.26 -10.47
CA SER A 116 26.94 2.34 -10.91
C SER A 116 26.45 3.70 -10.42
N ASP A 117 27.32 4.71 -10.48
CA ASP A 117 27.02 6.10 -10.11
C ASP A 117 26.00 6.79 -11.04
N ARG A 118 25.45 6.06 -12.02
CA ARG A 118 24.40 6.57 -12.92
C ARG A 118 23.03 6.37 -12.30
N ALA A 119 22.11 7.28 -12.65
CA ALA A 119 20.72 7.18 -12.24
C ALA A 119 20.13 5.85 -12.70
N HIS A 120 19.70 5.02 -11.75
CA HIS A 120 18.98 3.78 -12.04
C HIS A 120 17.50 4.08 -12.29
N LEU A 121 16.95 3.45 -13.32
CA LEU A 121 15.51 3.44 -13.53
C LEU A 121 14.92 2.31 -12.69
N TYR A 122 14.17 2.68 -11.66
CA TYR A 122 13.45 1.72 -10.85
C TYR A 122 12.14 1.33 -11.53
N PRO A 123 11.72 0.05 -11.48
CA PRO A 123 10.41 -0.36 -11.97
C PRO A 123 9.30 0.46 -11.30
N SER A 124 8.46 1.08 -12.12
CA SER A 124 7.35 1.92 -11.65
C SER A 124 6.35 1.10 -10.82
N ALA A 125 5.85 1.69 -9.73
CA ALA A 125 4.83 1.13 -8.86
C ALA A 125 5.21 -0.20 -8.17
N PHE A 126 6.50 -0.56 -8.13
CA PHE A 126 6.93 -1.82 -7.52
C PHE A 126 6.61 -1.87 -6.03
N GLY A 127 6.94 -0.80 -5.29
CA GLY A 127 6.60 -0.70 -3.88
C GLY A 127 5.11 -0.48 -3.64
N ASP A 128 4.41 0.22 -4.55
CA ASP A 128 2.95 0.35 -4.51
C ASP A 128 2.26 -1.01 -4.59
N ILE A 129 2.62 -1.86 -5.57
CA ILE A 129 2.04 -3.20 -5.75
C ILE A 129 2.41 -4.12 -4.58
N THR A 130 3.66 -4.04 -4.11
CA THR A 130 4.13 -4.79 -2.94
C THR A 130 3.32 -4.43 -1.69
N THR A 131 3.18 -3.13 -1.42
CA THR A 131 2.44 -2.61 -0.26
C THR A 131 0.96 -2.92 -0.34
N ALA A 132 0.36 -2.84 -1.53
CA ALA A 132 -1.02 -3.23 -1.76
C ALA A 132 -1.24 -4.73 -1.50
N SER A 133 -0.27 -5.58 -1.86
CA SER A 133 -0.33 -7.03 -1.58
C SER A 133 -0.28 -7.31 -0.08
N VAL A 134 0.61 -6.63 0.65
CA VAL A 134 0.68 -6.72 2.13
C VAL A 134 -0.64 -6.28 2.77
N LEU A 135 -1.19 -5.15 2.33
CA LEU A 135 -2.49 -4.66 2.82
C LEU A 135 -3.60 -5.68 2.55
N PHE A 136 -3.62 -6.27 1.35
CA PHE A 136 -4.60 -7.29 0.98
C PHE A 136 -4.55 -8.49 1.93
N PHE A 137 -3.37 -9.03 2.24
CA PHE A 137 -3.25 -10.10 3.24
C PHE A 137 -3.77 -9.67 4.62
N GLY A 138 -3.47 -8.44 5.05
CA GLY A 138 -4.01 -7.89 6.30
C GLY A 138 -5.54 -7.76 6.30
N ILE A 139 -6.16 -7.38 5.17
CA ILE A 139 -7.62 -7.33 5.01
C ILE A 139 -8.22 -8.73 5.14
N ILE A 140 -7.63 -9.74 4.49
CA ILE A 140 -8.11 -11.13 4.60
C ILE A 140 -8.01 -11.64 6.04
N ALA A 141 -6.91 -11.34 6.73
CA ALA A 141 -6.75 -11.68 8.15
C ALA A 141 -7.81 -10.99 9.02
N ALA A 142 -8.08 -9.70 8.80
CA ALA A 142 -9.12 -8.96 9.51
C ALA A 142 -10.53 -9.48 9.21
N LEU A 143 -10.82 -9.86 7.96
CA LEU A 143 -12.09 -10.49 7.59
C LEU A 143 -12.27 -11.82 8.30
N THR A 144 -11.19 -12.60 8.43
CA THR A 144 -11.19 -13.89 9.14
C THR A 144 -11.45 -13.69 10.64
N ASP A 145 -10.73 -12.77 11.28
CA ASP A 145 -10.93 -12.42 12.69
C ASP A 145 -12.36 -11.90 12.97
N ARG A 146 -12.94 -11.17 12.02
CA ARG A 146 -14.31 -10.68 12.10
C ARG A 146 -15.35 -11.79 12.13
N ILE A 147 -15.08 -12.98 11.57
CA ILE A 147 -16.02 -14.12 11.62
C ILE A 147 -16.28 -14.54 13.08
N SER A 148 -15.24 -14.55 13.90
CA SER A 148 -15.34 -14.97 15.30
C SER A 148 -15.71 -13.81 16.24
N THR A 149 -15.18 -12.61 15.97
CA THR A 149 -15.35 -11.47 16.89
C THR A 149 -16.55 -10.59 16.56
N GLY A 150 -17.04 -10.65 15.32
CA GLY A 150 -18.03 -9.72 14.78
C GLY A 150 -17.51 -8.28 14.61
N GLN A 151 -16.25 -7.99 14.96
CA GLN A 151 -15.69 -6.63 14.98
C GLN A 151 -14.78 -6.37 13.80
N GLY A 152 -14.81 -5.13 13.30
CA GLY A 152 -13.86 -4.63 12.32
C GLY A 152 -12.47 -4.38 12.91
N ARG A 153 -11.51 -4.09 12.04
CA ARG A 153 -10.13 -3.74 12.38
C ARG A 153 -9.64 -2.58 11.53
N LEU A 154 -8.74 -1.79 12.10
CA LEU A 154 -7.82 -0.98 11.32
C LEU A 154 -6.72 -1.89 10.79
N VAL A 155 -6.57 -1.94 9.47
CA VAL A 155 -5.44 -2.58 8.80
C VAL A 155 -4.66 -1.46 8.11
N ASP A 156 -3.39 -1.30 8.47
CA ASP A 156 -2.53 -0.31 7.81
C ASP A 156 -1.28 -0.94 7.23
N ALA A 157 -0.89 -0.44 6.05
CA ALA A 157 0.38 -0.74 5.42
C ALA A 157 1.04 0.57 5.03
N SER A 158 2.38 0.56 4.94
CA SER A 158 3.10 1.70 4.40
C SER A 158 4.19 1.29 3.44
N LEU A 159 4.50 2.19 2.50
CA LEU A 159 5.59 2.02 1.55
C LEU A 159 6.92 1.79 2.28
N LEU A 160 7.21 2.60 3.31
CA LEU A 160 8.41 2.47 4.12
C LEU A 160 8.49 1.09 4.80
N ARG A 161 7.44 0.69 5.53
CA ARG A 161 7.44 -0.59 6.26
C ARG A 161 7.54 -1.79 5.32
N SER A 162 6.85 -1.72 4.18
CA SER A 162 6.88 -2.80 3.18
C SER A 162 8.25 -2.93 2.53
N GLY A 163 8.90 -1.80 2.19
CA GLY A 163 10.25 -1.88 1.62
C GLY A 163 11.30 -2.31 2.65
N LEU A 164 11.19 -1.87 3.92
CA LEU A 164 12.04 -2.40 5.00
C LEU A 164 11.86 -3.91 5.18
N TRP A 165 10.62 -4.42 5.09
CA TRP A 165 10.36 -5.84 5.13
C TRP A 165 10.98 -6.59 3.93
N CYS A 166 10.87 -6.04 2.72
CA CYS A 166 11.52 -6.61 1.53
C CYS A 166 13.05 -6.62 1.64
N LEU A 167 13.64 -5.61 2.26
CA LEU A 167 15.10 -5.52 2.48
C LEU A 167 15.56 -6.32 3.72
N SER A 168 14.64 -6.87 4.52
CA SER A 168 14.98 -7.50 5.80
C SER A 168 16.07 -8.58 5.73
N PRO A 169 16.15 -9.46 4.71
CA PRO A 169 17.24 -10.44 4.65
C PRO A 169 18.61 -9.78 4.51
N VAL A 170 18.70 -8.73 3.70
CA VAL A 170 19.94 -7.96 3.50
C VAL A 170 20.33 -7.27 4.79
N LEU A 171 19.37 -6.61 5.46
CA LEU A 171 19.61 -5.93 6.73
C LEU A 171 20.13 -6.89 7.81
N CYS A 172 19.55 -8.09 7.94
CA CYS A 172 20.01 -9.09 8.90
C CYS A 172 21.45 -9.53 8.60
N THR A 173 21.78 -9.83 7.34
CA THR A 173 23.15 -10.27 6.98
C THR A 173 24.23 -9.20 7.14
N THR A 174 23.85 -7.92 7.26
CA THR A 174 24.80 -6.83 7.50
C THR A 174 25.11 -6.60 8.98
N ASP A 175 24.35 -7.25 9.88
CA ASP A 175 24.62 -7.22 11.32
C ASP A 175 26.04 -7.74 11.58
N PRO A 176 26.90 -6.95 12.24
CA PRO A 176 28.25 -7.37 12.60
C PRO A 176 28.27 -8.71 13.35
N ASP A 177 27.25 -9.00 14.16
CA ASP A 177 27.17 -10.21 14.98
C ASP A 177 26.75 -11.45 14.16
N ASP A 178 26.05 -11.28 13.02
CA ASP A 178 25.65 -12.38 12.12
C ASP A 178 26.75 -12.77 11.11
N ARG A 179 27.84 -12.01 11.00
CA ARG A 179 28.96 -12.32 10.10
C ARG A 179 29.68 -13.62 10.43
N GLU A 180 29.51 -14.14 11.66
CA GLU A 180 30.02 -15.45 12.06
C GLU A 180 29.14 -16.62 11.57
N CYS A 181 27.87 -16.36 11.22
CA CYS A 181 26.88 -17.39 10.84
C CYS A 181 26.82 -17.66 9.32
N VAL A 182 27.33 -16.77 8.48
CA VAL A 182 27.35 -16.98 7.02
C VAL A 182 28.66 -17.69 6.65
N PRO A 183 28.63 -18.94 6.14
CA PRO A 183 29.84 -19.58 5.67
C PRO A 183 30.49 -18.71 4.60
N ALA A 184 31.79 -18.45 4.73
CA ALA A 184 32.56 -17.73 3.73
C ALA A 184 32.23 -18.26 2.33
N VAL A 185 31.92 -17.33 1.44
CA VAL A 185 31.53 -17.53 0.03
C VAL A 185 32.20 -18.78 -0.57
N MET A 186 31.39 -19.64 -1.18
CA MET A 186 31.85 -20.81 -1.94
C MET A 186 33.01 -20.43 -2.85
N PRO A 187 34.13 -21.18 -2.86
CA PRO A 187 35.32 -20.81 -3.61
C PRO A 187 34.95 -20.61 -5.08
N SER A 188 35.48 -19.53 -5.67
CA SER A 188 35.35 -19.22 -7.09
C SER A 188 35.62 -20.48 -7.90
N GLN A 189 34.64 -20.90 -8.70
CA GLN A 189 34.87 -21.88 -9.75
C GLN A 189 35.90 -21.23 -10.69
N GLU A 190 37.14 -21.73 -10.67
CA GLU A 190 38.16 -21.32 -11.62
C GLU A 190 37.64 -21.57 -13.04
N ASP A 191 37.82 -20.58 -13.91
CA ASP A 191 37.50 -20.67 -15.34
C ASP A 191 38.32 -21.83 -15.97
N PRO A 192 37.66 -22.87 -16.53
CA PRO A 192 38.37 -24.03 -17.09
C PRO A 192 39.22 -23.72 -18.32
N THR A 193 39.19 -22.50 -18.84
CA THR A 193 39.84 -22.14 -20.11
C THR A 193 41.28 -21.63 -19.98
N ASN A 194 41.86 -21.57 -18.78
CA ASN A 194 43.26 -21.15 -18.59
C ASN A 194 44.20 -22.34 -18.34
N ARG A 195 44.46 -23.16 -19.37
CA ARG A 195 45.59 -24.09 -19.48
C ARG A 195 46.10 -24.20 -20.90
#